data_AF-T1KVQ6-F1
#
_entry.id   AF-T1KVQ6-F1
#
_cell.length_a   1.000
_cell.length_b   1.000
_cell.length_c   1.000
_cell.angle_alpha   90.00
_cell.angle_beta   90.00
_cell.angle_gamma   90.00
#
_symmetry.space_group_name_H-M   'P 1'
#
loop_
_entity.id
_entity.type
_entity.pdbx_description
1 polymer ?
#
loop_
_entity_poly.entity_id
_entity_poly.type
_entity_poly.pdbx_seq_one_letter_code
_entity_poly.pdbx_strand_id
1 'polypeptide(L)'
;MQVIPSGSGDCAKNNLVTAKFTVIQKNDPNEYIQLTLTGYSIEPKATKTIAIDLQDPSGLATAYSCYKPSSGSTSCKVVKDAVEHVTGTSSYSNDVLSCTWVFNADDDIWPTIHKKPVDLINDNSLAIVLKYGEKKVTVAEDTSELPIYKVKFLKCCYKVHGNENFVLTFKQSDHVEYFLQVTKDTAPPSQASVILIDPSGIEIMFTCYFGEDGYLSANILAHGNGTSSVSKQLYRQQLGESRCTWASPLAFTSETGVINTTNTKFDLQVLTDDTVVYSEEGVYLGNNASSLRINFTIIMTLIMTILCKIYHFNEI
;
A
#
# COMPACT_ATOMS: atom_id res chain seq x y z
N MET A 1 10.06 -18.18 11.92
CA MET A 1 8.74 -17.52 11.91
C MET A 1 9.01 -16.13 11.38
N GLN A 2 8.31 -15.69 10.34
CA GLN A 2 8.69 -14.46 9.62
C GLN A 2 7.46 -13.81 8.97
N VAL A 3 7.40 -12.49 8.98
CA VAL A 3 6.54 -11.71 8.08
C VAL A 3 7.35 -11.39 6.84
N ILE A 4 6.81 -11.70 5.67
CA ILE A 4 7.45 -11.36 4.40
C ILE A 4 6.74 -10.12 3.87
N PRO A 5 7.32 -8.92 4.04
CA PRO A 5 6.86 -7.75 3.30
C PRO A 5 7.05 -8.01 1.80
N SER A 6 6.12 -7.50 1.00
CA SER A 6 6.14 -7.67 -0.46
C SER A 6 7.49 -7.16 -1.03
N GLY A 7 8.39 -8.08 -1.39
CA GLY A 7 9.68 -7.77 -2.03
C GLY A 7 10.96 -8.25 -1.32
N SER A 8 10.91 -8.76 -0.08
CA SER A 8 12.12 -9.29 0.58
C SER A 8 12.33 -10.78 0.23
N GLY A 9 13.37 -11.07 -0.54
CA GLY A 9 13.76 -12.42 -0.97
C GLY A 9 14.51 -13.26 0.06
N ASP A 10 14.54 -12.86 1.33
CA ASP A 10 15.25 -13.61 2.37
C ASP A 10 14.37 -14.72 2.96
N CYS A 11 14.40 -15.86 2.27
CA CYS A 11 13.86 -17.12 2.77
C CYS A 11 14.84 -17.73 3.78
N ALA A 12 14.56 -17.56 5.08
CA ALA A 12 15.09 -18.48 6.09
C ALA A 12 14.58 -19.90 5.75
N LYS A 13 15.49 -20.82 5.42
CA LYS A 13 15.18 -22.15 4.86
C LYS A 13 14.27 -23.06 5.73
N ASN A 14 13.89 -22.65 6.95
CA ASN A 14 13.17 -23.47 7.93
C ASN A 14 12.08 -22.69 8.69
N ASN A 15 11.19 -21.97 8.01
CA ASN A 15 10.09 -21.27 8.69
C ASN A 15 8.93 -22.23 9.02
N LEU A 16 8.53 -22.30 10.30
CA LEU A 16 7.34 -23.06 10.74
C LEU A 16 6.03 -22.42 10.30
N VAL A 17 6.02 -21.09 10.26
CA VAL A 17 4.88 -20.27 9.86
C VAL A 17 5.37 -18.95 9.26
N THR A 18 4.65 -18.47 8.25
CA THR A 18 4.82 -17.16 7.63
C THR A 18 3.49 -16.43 7.56
N ALA A 19 3.58 -15.11 7.54
CA ALA A 19 2.47 -14.23 7.20
C ALA A 19 2.90 -13.30 6.07
N LYS A 20 1.99 -13.05 5.15
CA LYS A 20 2.18 -12.14 4.02
C LYS A 20 1.00 -11.18 3.93
N PHE A 21 1.31 -9.89 3.92
CA PHE A 21 0.37 -8.82 3.63
C PHE A 21 0.63 -8.31 2.21
N THR A 22 -0.43 -8.23 1.42
CA THR A 22 -0.40 -7.66 0.06
C THR A 22 -1.51 -6.63 -0.06
N VAL A 23 -1.22 -5.46 -0.61
CA VAL A 23 -2.24 -4.46 -0.91
C VAL A 23 -2.74 -4.68 -2.34
N ILE A 24 -4.05 -4.83 -2.49
CA ILE A 24 -4.74 -4.94 -3.78
C ILE A 24 -5.29 -3.55 -4.10
N GLN A 25 -4.67 -2.88 -5.07
CA GLN A 25 -5.21 -1.65 -5.63
C GLN A 25 -6.42 -2.00 -6.49
N LYS A 26 -7.61 -1.56 -6.05
CA LYS A 26 -8.77 -1.42 -6.91
C LYS A 26 -8.94 0.08 -7.20
N ASN A 27 -9.66 0.42 -8.26
CA ASN A 27 -10.06 1.82 -8.54
C ASN A 27 -11.17 2.26 -7.55
N ASP A 28 -10.91 2.09 -6.26
CA ASP A 28 -11.81 2.23 -5.13
C ASP A 28 -11.12 3.18 -4.13
N PRO A 29 -11.86 4.09 -3.46
CA PRO A 29 -11.30 4.90 -2.38
C PRO A 29 -10.65 4.08 -1.26
N ASN A 30 -11.01 2.81 -1.07
CA ASN A 30 -10.47 1.96 0.00
C ASN A 30 -9.51 0.86 -0.52
N GLU A 31 -8.33 0.74 0.09
CA GLU A 31 -7.41 -0.36 -0.19
C GLU A 31 -7.93 -1.67 0.38
N TYR A 32 -7.83 -2.72 -0.44
CA TYR A 32 -7.99 -4.09 0.04
C TYR A 32 -6.64 -4.63 0.50
N ILE A 33 -6.62 -5.23 1.68
CA ILE A 33 -5.50 -6.02 2.20
C ILE A 33 -5.81 -7.48 1.97
N GLN A 34 -4.88 -8.20 1.33
CA GLN A 34 -4.83 -9.64 1.36
C GLN A 34 -3.82 -10.09 2.42
N LEU A 35 -4.33 -10.77 3.45
CA LEU A 35 -3.52 -11.46 4.45
C LEU A 35 -3.49 -12.95 4.13
N THR A 36 -2.30 -13.50 3.93
CA THR A 36 -2.09 -14.95 3.78
C THR A 36 -1.22 -15.46 4.93
N LEU A 37 -1.72 -16.48 5.64
CA LEU A 37 -0.96 -17.25 6.63
C LEU A 37 -0.60 -18.60 6.06
N THR A 38 0.65 -19.03 6.25
CA THR A 38 1.12 -20.32 5.78
C THR A 38 1.90 -21.03 6.87
N GLY A 39 1.46 -22.22 7.26
CA GLY A 39 2.15 -23.12 8.18
C GLY A 39 2.79 -24.26 7.41
N TYR A 40 4.05 -24.57 7.72
CA TYR A 40 4.85 -25.58 7.00
C TYR A 40 5.11 -26.80 7.87
N SER A 41 5.39 -27.93 7.22
CA SER A 41 5.75 -29.19 7.87
C SER A 41 4.72 -29.63 8.92
N ILE A 42 3.44 -29.45 8.62
CA ILE A 42 2.34 -29.86 9.49
C ILE A 42 1.96 -31.28 9.11
N GLU A 43 2.18 -32.21 10.03
CA GLU A 43 1.86 -33.62 9.83
C GLU A 43 0.36 -33.83 9.49
N PRO A 44 0.02 -34.78 8.59
CA PRO A 44 -1.37 -35.00 8.15
C PRO A 44 -2.36 -35.28 9.28
N LYS A 45 -1.93 -36.00 10.33
CA LYS A 45 -2.78 -36.36 11.48
C LYS A 45 -2.69 -35.37 12.65
N ALA A 46 -1.80 -34.37 12.57
CA ALA A 46 -1.68 -33.38 13.64
C ALA A 46 -2.83 -32.38 13.59
N THR A 47 -3.38 -32.07 14.76
CA THR A 47 -4.18 -30.86 14.97
C THR A 47 -3.23 -29.67 15.09
N LYS A 48 -3.48 -28.61 14.35
CA LYS A 48 -2.63 -27.42 14.36
C LYS A 48 -3.44 -26.14 14.21
N THR A 49 -3.03 -25.12 14.96
CA THR A 49 -3.47 -23.75 14.80
C THR A 49 -2.26 -22.87 14.53
N ILE A 50 -2.37 -22.02 13.51
CA ILE A 50 -1.46 -20.89 13.28
C ILE A 50 -2.29 -19.62 13.32
N ALA A 51 -1.70 -18.53 13.77
CA ALA A 51 -2.41 -17.25 13.83
C ALA A 51 -1.44 -16.07 13.70
N ILE A 52 -2.01 -14.93 13.34
CA ILE A 52 -1.36 -13.62 13.47
C ILE A 52 -2.26 -12.72 14.29
N ASP A 53 -1.65 -12.03 15.23
CA ASP A 53 -2.28 -11.02 16.07
C ASP A 53 -1.74 -9.65 15.69
N LEU A 54 -2.64 -8.69 15.54
CA LEU A 54 -2.33 -7.26 15.57
C LEU A 54 -2.65 -6.77 16.98
N GLN A 55 -1.61 -6.56 17.78
CA GLN A 55 -1.71 -6.43 19.24
C GLN A 55 -1.34 -5.02 19.71
N ASP A 56 -2.17 -4.42 20.55
CA ASP A 56 -1.87 -3.15 21.19
C ASP A 56 -0.98 -3.35 22.45
N PRO A 57 -0.43 -2.27 23.04
CA PRO A 57 0.38 -2.36 24.25
C PRO A 57 -0.37 -2.92 25.47
N SER A 58 -1.71 -2.86 25.51
CA SER A 58 -2.53 -3.44 26.58
C SER A 58 -2.75 -4.95 26.41
N GLY A 59 -2.36 -5.51 25.27
CA GLY A 59 -2.43 -6.91 24.94
C GLY A 59 -3.73 -7.33 24.23
N LEU A 60 -4.65 -6.41 23.98
CA LEU A 60 -5.80 -6.63 23.12
C LEU A 60 -5.34 -6.81 21.69
N ALA A 61 -6.01 -7.70 20.96
CA ALA A 61 -5.64 -8.00 19.60
C ALA A 61 -6.84 -8.34 18.72
N THR A 62 -6.70 -8.00 17.44
CA THR A 62 -7.43 -8.71 16.38
C THR A 62 -6.57 -9.90 15.94
N ALA A 63 -7.11 -11.10 16.02
CA ALA A 63 -6.42 -12.34 15.69
C ALA A 63 -7.03 -13.01 14.45
N TYR A 64 -6.21 -13.21 13.42
CA TYR A 64 -6.56 -14.01 12.24
C TYR A 64 -5.95 -15.40 12.41
N SER A 65 -6.76 -16.44 12.42
CA SER A 65 -6.29 -17.79 12.72
C SER A 65 -6.74 -18.82 11.70
N CYS A 66 -5.86 -19.77 11.47
CA CYS A 66 -6.03 -20.89 10.56
C CYS A 66 -5.93 -22.18 11.37
N TYR A 67 -6.95 -23.01 11.29
CA TYR A 67 -7.07 -24.25 12.04
C TYR A 67 -7.13 -25.45 11.10
N LYS A 68 -6.36 -26.48 11.44
CA LYS A 68 -6.38 -27.79 10.82
C LYS A 68 -6.68 -28.83 11.90
N PRO A 69 -7.81 -29.55 11.84
CA PRO A 69 -8.05 -30.69 12.72
C PRO A 69 -7.19 -31.90 12.32
N SER A 70 -7.13 -32.90 13.19
CA SER A 70 -6.54 -34.22 12.88
C SER A 70 -7.27 -34.95 11.76
N SER A 71 -8.54 -34.60 11.53
CA SER A 71 -9.41 -35.13 10.48
C SER A 71 -10.49 -34.11 10.10
N GLY A 72 -10.87 -34.05 8.83
CA GLY A 72 -11.91 -33.13 8.33
C GLY A 72 -11.35 -31.89 7.66
N SER A 73 -12.20 -30.89 7.46
CA SER A 73 -11.87 -29.66 6.75
C SER A 73 -11.08 -28.69 7.61
N THR A 74 -10.19 -27.93 6.98
CA THR A 74 -9.56 -26.75 7.58
C THR A 74 -10.59 -25.63 7.78
N SER A 75 -10.28 -24.68 8.65
CA SER A 75 -11.08 -23.47 8.83
C SER A 75 -10.20 -22.25 9.05
N CYS A 76 -10.74 -21.09 8.73
CA CYS A 76 -10.16 -19.80 9.05
C CYS A 76 -11.20 -18.96 9.78
N LYS A 77 -10.71 -18.16 10.72
CA LYS A 77 -11.54 -17.25 11.50
C LYS A 77 -10.78 -16.01 11.91
N VAL A 78 -11.54 -14.96 12.18
CA VAL A 78 -11.06 -13.72 12.79
C VAL A 78 -11.72 -13.58 14.16
N VAL A 79 -10.92 -13.27 15.17
CA VAL A 79 -11.39 -12.94 16.51
C VAL A 79 -11.04 -11.50 16.79
N LYS A 80 -12.06 -10.67 17.01
CA LYS A 80 -11.91 -9.25 17.37
C LYS A 80 -12.96 -8.87 18.41
N ASP A 81 -12.58 -8.05 19.39
CA ASP A 81 -13.48 -7.63 20.48
C ASP A 81 -14.25 -8.80 21.16
N ALA A 82 -13.60 -9.95 21.32
CA ALA A 82 -14.18 -11.21 21.83
C ALA A 82 -15.31 -11.84 20.98
N VAL A 83 -15.49 -11.39 19.74
CA VAL A 83 -16.41 -11.96 18.74
C VAL A 83 -15.62 -12.77 17.72
N GLU A 84 -16.15 -13.95 17.37
CA GLU A 84 -15.55 -14.85 16.37
C GLU A 84 -16.32 -14.79 15.05
N HIS A 85 -15.60 -14.62 13.95
CA HIS A 85 -16.12 -14.62 12.59
C HIS A 85 -15.43 -15.72 11.78
N VAL A 86 -16.18 -16.74 11.34
CA VAL A 86 -15.66 -17.78 10.43
C VAL A 86 -15.69 -17.23 9.01
N THR A 87 -14.50 -16.96 8.45
CA THR A 87 -14.35 -16.20 7.20
C THR A 87 -12.98 -16.48 6.57
N GLY A 88 -12.81 -16.06 5.32
CA GLY A 88 -11.64 -16.34 4.51
C GLY A 88 -11.69 -17.73 3.86
N THR A 89 -10.58 -18.10 3.23
CA THR A 89 -10.40 -19.39 2.56
C THR A 89 -9.26 -20.15 3.21
N SER A 90 -9.43 -21.47 3.38
CA SER A 90 -8.39 -22.34 3.95
C SER A 90 -8.14 -23.56 3.07
N SER A 91 -6.92 -24.04 3.08
CA SER A 91 -6.53 -25.28 2.42
C SER A 91 -5.39 -25.97 3.16
N TYR A 92 -5.32 -27.29 3.01
CA TYR A 92 -4.20 -28.08 3.46
C TYR A 92 -3.79 -29.06 2.37
N SER A 93 -2.54 -28.97 1.92
CA SER A 93 -1.96 -29.87 0.92
C SER A 93 -0.45 -29.92 1.08
N ASN A 94 0.16 -31.08 0.80
CA ASN A 94 1.62 -31.28 0.85
C ASN A 94 2.26 -30.79 2.16
N ASP A 95 1.67 -31.14 3.30
CA ASP A 95 2.10 -30.73 4.65
C ASP A 95 2.10 -29.20 4.90
N VAL A 96 1.38 -28.44 4.07
CA VAL A 96 1.23 -26.99 4.16
C VAL A 96 -0.21 -26.63 4.46
N LEU A 97 -0.42 -25.88 5.54
CA LEU A 97 -1.70 -25.25 5.89
C LEU A 97 -1.66 -23.81 5.40
N SER A 98 -2.67 -23.39 4.64
CA SER A 98 -2.79 -22.01 4.14
C SER A 98 -4.15 -21.43 4.46
N CYS A 99 -4.19 -20.20 4.94
CA CYS A 99 -5.41 -19.41 5.05
C CYS A 99 -5.23 -18.03 4.44
N THR A 100 -6.25 -17.53 3.76
CA THR A 100 -6.25 -16.21 3.14
C THR A 100 -7.54 -15.45 3.42
N TRP A 101 -7.37 -14.18 3.80
CA TRP A 101 -8.45 -13.19 3.95
C TRP A 101 -8.18 -12.03 3.00
N VAL A 102 -9.24 -11.46 2.45
CA VAL A 102 -9.20 -10.22 1.67
C VAL A 102 -10.23 -9.29 2.27
N PHE A 103 -9.81 -8.10 2.70
CA PHE A 103 -10.69 -7.15 3.38
C PHE A 103 -10.23 -5.70 3.23
N ASN A 104 -11.12 -4.74 3.41
CA ASN A 104 -10.85 -3.30 3.46
C ASN A 104 -11.39 -2.68 4.77
N ALA A 105 -11.24 -1.36 4.91
CA ALA A 105 -11.62 -0.62 6.12
C ALA A 105 -13.12 -0.71 6.48
N ASP A 106 -13.98 -1.03 5.53
CA ASP A 106 -15.43 -1.13 5.73
C ASP A 106 -15.89 -2.55 6.12
N ASP A 107 -15.01 -3.56 5.97
CA ASP A 107 -15.37 -4.94 6.23
C ASP A 107 -15.45 -5.24 7.74
N ASP A 108 -16.42 -6.07 8.13
CA ASP A 108 -16.58 -6.56 9.51
C ASP A 108 -15.38 -7.34 10.05
N ILE A 109 -14.38 -7.64 9.23
CA ILE A 109 -13.15 -8.33 9.64
C ILE A 109 -11.93 -7.40 9.65
N TRP A 110 -12.14 -6.09 9.44
CA TRP A 110 -11.12 -5.07 9.66
C TRP A 110 -10.67 -5.07 11.12
N PRO A 111 -9.37 -4.88 11.40
CA PRO A 111 -8.86 -4.85 12.76
C PRO A 111 -9.53 -3.78 13.61
N THR A 112 -9.92 -4.17 14.82
CA THR A 112 -10.45 -3.27 15.83
C THR A 112 -9.69 -3.42 17.13
N ILE A 113 -9.48 -2.29 17.81
CA ILE A 113 -8.92 -2.21 19.17
C ILE A 113 -9.83 -1.31 19.98
N HIS A 114 -10.21 -1.75 21.18
CA HIS A 114 -11.22 -1.07 22.01
C HIS A 114 -12.53 -0.75 21.24
N LYS A 115 -12.99 -1.67 20.38
CA LYS A 115 -14.16 -1.49 19.50
C LYS A 115 -14.07 -0.33 18.50
N LYS A 116 -12.86 0.17 18.23
CA LYS A 116 -12.61 1.20 17.21
C LYS A 116 -11.80 0.60 16.07
N PRO A 117 -12.13 0.93 14.81
CA PRO A 117 -11.32 0.50 13.67
C PRO A 117 -9.91 1.08 13.79
N VAL A 118 -8.92 0.26 13.47
CA VAL A 118 -7.50 0.66 13.47
C VAL A 118 -7.20 1.39 12.16
N ASP A 119 -6.52 2.52 12.23
CA ASP A 119 -5.99 3.19 11.04
C ASP A 119 -4.65 2.58 10.62
N LEU A 120 -4.68 1.50 9.84
CA LEU A 120 -3.44 0.86 9.36
C LEU A 120 -2.61 1.73 8.39
N ILE A 121 -3.15 2.84 7.90
CA ILE A 121 -2.46 3.75 6.98
C ILE A 121 -1.59 4.73 7.77
N ASN A 122 -2.09 5.30 8.87
CA ASN A 122 -1.37 6.32 9.63
C ASN A 122 -0.86 5.83 10.99
N ASP A 123 -1.51 4.84 11.61
CA ASP A 123 -1.17 4.36 12.95
C ASP A 123 -0.12 3.23 12.90
N ASN A 124 0.90 3.36 13.74
CA ASN A 124 1.96 2.39 14.00
C ASN A 124 1.93 1.88 15.45
N SER A 125 0.77 1.86 16.11
CA SER A 125 0.68 1.48 17.53
C SER A 125 0.65 -0.03 17.78
N LEU A 126 0.46 -0.86 16.76
CA LEU A 126 0.20 -2.30 16.95
C LEU A 126 1.39 -3.17 16.57
N ALA A 127 1.86 -3.98 17.51
CA ALA A 127 2.83 -5.02 17.23
C ALA A 127 2.20 -6.17 16.41
N ILE A 128 3.00 -6.81 15.58
CA ILE A 128 2.56 -7.97 14.79
C ILE A 128 3.17 -9.23 15.38
N VAL A 129 2.31 -10.13 15.87
CA VAL A 129 2.74 -11.35 16.56
C VAL A 129 2.27 -12.59 15.81
N LEU A 130 3.21 -13.46 15.43
CA LEU A 130 2.93 -14.71 14.74
C LEU A 130 2.89 -15.87 15.74
N LYS A 131 1.93 -16.78 15.58
CA LYS A 131 1.69 -17.92 16.47
C LYS A 131 1.72 -19.25 15.71
N TYR A 132 2.29 -20.26 16.35
CA TYR A 132 2.30 -21.66 15.91
C TYR A 132 2.07 -22.57 17.13
N GLY A 133 0.82 -22.98 17.35
CA GLY A 133 0.40 -23.57 18.63
C GLY A 133 0.70 -22.61 19.80
N GLU A 134 1.37 -23.10 20.84
CA GLU A 134 1.76 -22.30 22.02
C GLU A 134 2.93 -21.35 21.77
N LYS A 135 3.66 -21.49 20.65
CA LYS A 135 4.82 -20.64 20.35
C LYS A 135 4.33 -19.33 19.75
N LYS A 136 4.86 -18.22 20.25
CA LYS A 136 4.62 -16.86 19.74
C LYS A 136 5.93 -16.12 19.49
N VAL A 137 5.96 -15.30 18.44
CA VAL A 137 7.10 -14.45 18.08
C VAL A 137 6.57 -13.11 17.57
N THR A 138 7.07 -12.00 18.13
CA THR A 138 6.88 -10.67 17.54
C THR A 138 7.72 -10.60 16.27
N VAL A 139 7.04 -10.40 15.14
CA VAL A 139 7.61 -10.42 13.78
C VAL A 139 7.68 -9.04 13.16
N ALA A 140 7.00 -8.06 13.77
CA ALA A 140 7.15 -6.63 13.55
C ALA A 140 6.87 -5.91 14.87
N GLU A 141 7.70 -4.94 15.23
CA GLU A 141 7.50 -4.16 16.46
C GLU A 141 6.23 -3.28 16.36
N ASP A 142 5.88 -2.86 15.14
CA ASP A 142 4.70 -2.06 14.86
C ASP A 142 4.10 -2.29 13.47
N THR A 143 2.92 -1.72 13.22
CA THR A 143 2.21 -1.75 11.93
C THR A 143 2.88 -0.89 10.86
N SER A 144 3.93 -0.12 11.18
CA SER A 144 4.66 0.61 10.15
C SER A 144 5.34 -0.32 9.16
N GLU A 145 5.66 -1.55 9.54
CA GLU A 145 6.23 -2.56 8.65
C GLU A 145 5.24 -3.09 7.60
N LEU A 146 3.94 -2.81 7.74
CA LEU A 146 2.94 -3.23 6.77
C LEU A 146 3.06 -2.46 5.44
N PRO A 147 2.81 -3.10 4.29
CA PRO A 147 2.83 -2.41 3.01
C PRO A 147 1.78 -1.29 2.87
N ILE A 148 0.67 -1.36 3.61
CA ILE A 148 -0.39 -0.34 3.59
C ILE A 148 -0.01 0.93 4.36
N TYR A 149 0.88 0.82 5.37
CA TYR A 149 1.29 1.95 6.17
C TYR A 149 1.93 3.03 5.31
N LYS A 150 1.44 4.26 5.45
CA LYS A 150 1.79 5.44 4.65
C LYS A 150 1.92 5.10 3.16
N VAL A 151 1.00 4.25 2.67
CA VAL A 151 0.90 3.75 1.28
C VAL A 151 2.22 3.25 0.69
N LYS A 152 3.07 2.61 1.51
CA LYS A 152 4.40 2.08 1.12
C LYS A 152 4.36 1.20 -0.13
N PHE A 153 3.26 0.49 -0.37
CA PHE A 153 3.07 -0.35 -1.55
C PHE A 153 3.20 0.40 -2.89
N LEU A 154 3.00 1.73 -2.94
CA LEU A 154 3.18 2.51 -4.17
C LEU A 154 4.65 2.59 -4.61
N LYS A 155 5.59 2.53 -3.68
CA LYS A 155 7.04 2.64 -3.96
C LYS A 155 7.57 1.52 -4.86
N CYS A 156 6.87 0.39 -4.98
CA CYS A 156 7.29 -0.72 -5.86
C CYS A 156 7.24 -0.35 -7.35
N CYS A 157 6.31 0.53 -7.69
CA CYS A 157 5.73 0.55 -9.03
C CYS A 157 5.59 1.96 -9.59
N TYR A 158 5.66 2.96 -8.71
CA TYR A 158 5.56 4.38 -9.05
C TYR A 158 6.77 5.14 -8.54
N LYS A 159 7.19 6.17 -9.28
CA LYS A 159 8.06 7.20 -8.71
C LYS A 159 7.22 7.94 -7.67
N VAL A 160 7.64 7.87 -6.42
CA VAL A 160 6.98 8.55 -5.31
C VAL A 160 7.63 9.91 -5.11
N HIS A 161 6.78 10.94 -5.04
CA HIS A 161 7.11 12.32 -4.73
C HIS A 161 6.53 12.66 -3.36
N GLY A 162 7.28 13.40 -2.55
CA GLY A 162 6.84 13.83 -1.23
C GLY A 162 7.72 13.39 -0.08
N ASN A 163 7.13 13.33 1.11
CA ASN A 163 7.83 13.14 2.38
C ASN A 163 6.95 12.34 3.37
N GLU A 164 7.24 12.43 4.67
CA GLU A 164 6.47 11.70 5.70
C GLU A 164 5.03 12.21 5.85
N ASN A 165 4.73 13.42 5.39
CA ASN A 165 3.43 14.09 5.53
C ASN A 165 2.53 13.91 4.31
N PHE A 166 3.06 13.47 3.16
CA PHE A 166 2.23 13.13 2.01
C PHE A 166 2.99 12.28 0.99
N VAL A 167 2.23 11.55 0.19
CA VAL A 167 2.70 10.77 -0.94
C VAL A 167 1.94 11.22 -2.20
N LEU A 168 2.68 11.62 -3.22
CA LEU A 168 2.19 11.92 -4.55
C LEU A 168 2.81 10.95 -5.56
N THR A 169 2.00 10.41 -6.44
CA THR A 169 2.48 9.68 -7.62
C THR A 169 1.72 10.12 -8.85
N PHE A 170 2.36 10.00 -10.00
CA PHE A 170 1.71 10.16 -11.29
C PHE A 170 2.13 9.04 -12.23
N LYS A 171 1.22 8.68 -13.12
CA LYS A 171 1.44 7.70 -14.17
C LYS A 171 0.82 8.17 -15.47
N GLN A 172 1.65 8.32 -16.49
CA GLN A 172 1.19 8.70 -17.82
C GLN A 172 0.99 7.48 -18.71
N SER A 173 -0.17 7.41 -19.36
CA SER A 173 -0.50 6.53 -20.48
C SER A 173 -1.11 7.36 -21.61
N ASP A 174 -2.34 7.06 -22.01
CA ASP A 174 -3.27 7.91 -22.75
C ASP A 174 -3.75 9.13 -21.94
N HIS A 175 -3.50 9.13 -20.63
CA HIS A 175 -3.77 10.23 -19.70
C HIS A 175 -2.79 10.24 -18.54
N VAL A 176 -2.80 11.27 -17.70
CA VAL A 176 -2.01 11.29 -16.46
C VAL A 176 -2.92 10.93 -15.29
N GLU A 177 -2.67 9.80 -14.64
CA GLU A 177 -3.31 9.40 -13.39
C GLU A 177 -2.49 9.97 -12.22
N TYR A 178 -3.16 10.65 -11.30
CA TYR A 178 -2.56 11.20 -10.08
C TYR A 178 -3.13 10.50 -8.87
N PHE A 179 -2.26 10.24 -7.90
CA PHE A 179 -2.63 9.78 -6.58
C PHE A 179 -1.94 10.66 -5.55
N LEU A 180 -2.73 11.33 -4.71
CA LEU A 180 -2.29 12.11 -3.57
C LEU A 180 -2.88 11.51 -2.29
N GLN A 181 -2.02 11.19 -1.34
CA GLN A 181 -2.39 10.84 0.03
C GLN A 181 -1.68 11.78 0.98
N VAL A 182 -2.42 12.54 1.76
CA VAL A 182 -1.86 13.34 2.87
C VAL A 182 -1.87 12.47 4.12
N THR A 183 -0.78 12.48 4.87
CA THR A 183 -0.55 11.65 6.04
C THR A 183 -0.17 12.53 7.22
N LYS A 184 -1.12 13.34 7.71
CA LYS A 184 -0.96 14.17 8.93
C LYS A 184 -1.26 13.36 10.18
N ASP A 185 -0.46 13.53 11.22
CA ASP A 185 -0.59 12.78 12.49
C ASP A 185 -1.69 13.31 13.43
N THR A 186 -2.29 14.47 13.13
CA THR A 186 -3.27 15.12 14.02
C THR A 186 -4.68 15.18 13.43
N ALA A 187 -4.82 15.74 12.24
CA ALA A 187 -6.09 15.83 11.52
C ALA A 187 -5.84 15.91 10.00
N PRO A 188 -6.75 15.37 9.18
CA PRO A 188 -6.70 15.60 7.74
C PRO A 188 -6.75 17.11 7.43
N PRO A 189 -5.99 17.60 6.44
CA PRO A 189 -6.06 19.00 6.03
C PRO A 189 -7.45 19.33 5.48
N SER A 190 -7.85 20.60 5.48
CA SER A 190 -9.06 21.02 4.77
C SER A 190 -8.85 21.01 3.25
N GLN A 191 -7.61 21.24 2.81
CA GLN A 191 -7.27 21.14 1.40
C GLN A 191 -5.80 20.77 1.16
N ALA A 192 -5.55 20.17 0.01
CA ALA A 192 -4.20 20.01 -0.53
C ALA A 192 -4.16 20.35 -2.02
N SER A 193 -3.09 21.02 -2.44
CA SER A 193 -2.89 21.41 -3.84
C SER A 193 -1.61 20.83 -4.40
N VAL A 194 -1.68 20.36 -5.65
CA VAL A 194 -0.54 19.99 -6.49
C VAL A 194 -0.42 21.04 -7.58
N ILE A 195 0.71 21.74 -7.60
CA ILE A 195 1.02 22.78 -8.60
C ILE A 195 2.16 22.28 -9.48
N LEU A 196 1.94 22.29 -10.79
CA LEU A 196 2.93 21.99 -11.81
C LEU A 196 3.25 23.28 -12.57
N ILE A 197 4.47 23.77 -12.44
CA ILE A 197 4.92 25.02 -13.05
C ILE A 197 5.81 24.67 -14.24
N ASP A 198 5.42 25.09 -15.44
CA ASP A 198 6.23 24.84 -16.64
C ASP A 198 7.39 25.85 -16.78
N PRO A 199 8.37 25.60 -17.68
CA PRO A 199 9.50 26.51 -17.87
C PRO A 199 9.13 27.91 -18.40
N SER A 200 7.90 28.09 -18.89
CA SER A 200 7.36 29.37 -19.32
C SER A 200 6.63 30.13 -18.20
N GLY A 201 6.54 29.53 -17.01
CA GLY A 201 5.86 30.08 -15.84
C GLY A 201 4.36 29.85 -15.82
N ILE A 202 3.82 28.97 -16.67
CA ILE A 202 2.40 28.58 -16.62
C ILE A 202 2.23 27.53 -15.53
N GLU A 203 1.26 27.76 -14.64
CA GLU A 203 0.96 26.85 -13.54
C GLU A 203 -0.32 26.05 -13.84
N ILE A 204 -0.26 24.74 -13.64
CA ILE A 204 -1.42 23.87 -13.57
C ILE A 204 -1.60 23.48 -12.11
N MET A 205 -2.66 23.97 -11.49
CA MET A 205 -2.97 23.73 -10.08
C MET A 205 -4.18 22.81 -9.94
N PHE A 206 -4.00 21.70 -9.25
CA PHE A 206 -5.06 20.80 -8.80
C PHE A 206 -5.25 21.00 -7.30
N THR A 207 -6.47 21.31 -6.84
CA THR A 207 -6.78 21.49 -5.41
C THR A 207 -7.87 20.53 -4.99
N CYS A 208 -7.53 19.64 -4.08
CA CYS A 208 -8.45 18.72 -3.43
C CYS A 208 -8.96 19.37 -2.15
N TYR A 209 -10.26 19.63 -2.08
CA TYR A 209 -10.94 20.10 -0.88
C TYR A 209 -11.50 18.88 -0.15
N PHE A 210 -10.99 18.60 1.05
CA PHE A 210 -11.40 17.45 1.86
C PHE A 210 -12.57 17.85 2.77
N GLY A 211 -13.53 16.94 2.94
CA GLY A 211 -14.74 17.17 3.74
C GLY A 211 -15.95 16.42 3.18
N GLU A 212 -17.11 16.61 3.82
CA GLU A 212 -18.37 15.94 3.46
C GLU A 212 -18.80 16.27 2.01
N ASP A 213 -18.65 17.53 1.59
CA ASP A 213 -18.89 17.99 0.22
C ASP A 213 -17.59 18.15 -0.59
N GLY A 214 -16.59 17.32 -0.28
CA GLY A 214 -15.27 17.41 -0.89
C GLY A 214 -15.31 17.39 -2.42
N TYR A 215 -14.51 18.24 -3.05
CA TYR A 215 -14.42 18.32 -4.51
C TYR A 215 -13.00 18.62 -4.99
N LEU A 216 -12.74 18.32 -6.25
CA LEU A 216 -11.48 18.63 -6.91
C LEU A 216 -11.66 19.82 -7.85
N SER A 217 -10.79 20.81 -7.70
CA SER A 217 -10.65 21.95 -8.61
C SER A 217 -9.38 21.80 -9.43
N ALA A 218 -9.42 22.19 -10.71
CA ALA A 218 -8.24 22.40 -11.52
C ALA A 218 -8.27 23.74 -12.22
N ASN A 219 -7.16 24.46 -12.14
CA ASN A 219 -7.02 25.79 -12.71
C ASN A 219 -5.67 25.91 -13.42
N ILE A 220 -5.66 26.73 -14.47
CA ILE A 220 -4.45 27.18 -15.15
C ILE A 220 -4.24 28.64 -14.80
N LEU A 221 -3.03 28.97 -14.36
CA LEU A 221 -2.60 30.33 -14.11
C LEU A 221 -1.49 30.66 -15.10
N ALA A 222 -1.79 31.57 -16.04
CA ALA A 222 -0.82 32.10 -16.98
C ALA A 222 -0.45 33.53 -16.57
N HIS A 223 0.83 33.88 -16.62
CA HIS A 223 1.34 35.20 -16.24
C HIS A 223 0.43 36.35 -16.72
N GLY A 224 -0.20 37.05 -15.78
CA GLY A 224 -1.00 38.25 -16.03
C GLY A 224 -2.35 38.05 -16.75
N ASN A 225 -2.66 36.84 -17.23
CA ASN A 225 -3.87 36.55 -18.03
C ASN A 225 -5.04 35.99 -17.23
N GLY A 226 -4.95 36.04 -15.89
CA GLY A 226 -5.99 35.54 -15.00
C GLY A 226 -5.97 34.01 -14.85
N THR A 227 -6.95 33.50 -14.13
CA THR A 227 -7.08 32.08 -13.79
C THR A 227 -8.19 31.47 -14.65
N SER A 228 -7.89 30.43 -15.43
CA SER A 228 -8.89 29.68 -16.19
C SER A 228 -9.17 28.34 -15.52
N SER A 229 -10.44 28.05 -15.23
CA SER A 229 -10.81 26.73 -14.69
C SER A 229 -10.81 25.67 -15.78
N VAL A 230 -10.19 24.53 -15.49
CA VAL A 230 -10.15 23.33 -16.34
C VAL A 230 -10.69 22.09 -15.65
N SER A 231 -11.35 22.23 -14.50
CA SER A 231 -11.91 21.11 -13.73
C SER A 231 -12.80 20.18 -14.56
N LYS A 232 -13.54 20.72 -15.54
CA LYS A 232 -14.42 19.94 -16.43
C LYS A 232 -13.69 18.98 -17.37
N GLN A 233 -12.38 19.14 -17.54
CA GLN A 233 -11.55 18.27 -18.37
C GLN A 233 -10.98 17.08 -17.57
N LEU A 234 -11.13 17.08 -16.24
CA LEU A 234 -10.70 15.98 -15.39
C LEU A 234 -11.71 14.83 -15.39
N TYR A 235 -11.22 13.61 -15.20
CA TYR A 235 -12.03 12.40 -15.11
C TYR A 235 -11.52 11.49 -14.01
N ARG A 236 -12.33 10.48 -13.65
CA ARG A 236 -12.02 9.49 -12.61
C ARG A 236 -11.60 10.13 -11.28
N GLN A 237 -12.32 11.19 -10.90
CA GLN A 237 -12.06 11.91 -9.67
C GLN A 237 -12.62 11.09 -8.50
N GLN A 238 -11.79 10.80 -7.50
CA GLN A 238 -12.22 10.21 -6.23
C GLN A 238 -11.55 10.96 -5.09
N LEU A 239 -12.35 11.32 -4.09
CA LEU A 239 -11.89 11.96 -2.86
C LEU A 239 -12.25 11.07 -1.68
N GLY A 240 -11.28 10.86 -0.79
CA GLY A 240 -11.47 10.33 0.56
C GLY A 240 -11.10 11.40 1.58
N GLU A 241 -11.08 11.04 2.87
CA GLU A 241 -10.84 12.01 3.96
C GLU A 241 -9.48 12.73 3.89
N SER A 242 -8.46 12.07 3.33
CA SER A 242 -7.10 12.60 3.18
C SER A 242 -6.45 12.17 1.86
N ARG A 243 -7.28 11.68 0.93
CA ARG A 243 -6.85 11.08 -0.33
C ARG A 243 -7.57 11.73 -1.49
N CYS A 244 -6.85 11.94 -2.57
CA CYS A 244 -7.38 12.49 -3.79
C CYS A 244 -6.75 11.77 -4.97
N THR A 245 -7.58 11.19 -5.84
CA THR A 245 -7.14 10.59 -7.09
C THR A 245 -7.91 11.23 -8.23
N TRP A 246 -7.22 11.46 -9.34
CA TRP A 246 -7.83 12.01 -10.54
C TRP A 246 -7.03 11.63 -11.77
N ALA A 247 -7.65 11.78 -12.92
CA ALA A 247 -6.96 11.70 -14.19
C ALA A 247 -7.13 13.01 -14.97
N SER A 248 -6.05 13.44 -15.63
CA SER A 248 -6.06 14.59 -16.53
C SER A 248 -5.73 14.18 -17.96
N PRO A 249 -6.21 14.95 -18.96
CA PRO A 249 -5.73 14.76 -20.33
C PRO A 249 -4.24 15.08 -20.44
N LEU A 250 -3.61 14.60 -21.51
CA LEU A 250 -2.23 14.95 -21.88
C LEU A 250 -2.09 16.39 -22.38
N ALA A 251 -3.22 17.04 -22.70
CA ALA A 251 -3.26 18.43 -23.06
C ALA A 251 -4.53 19.11 -22.51
N PHE A 252 -4.36 20.27 -21.90
CA PHE A 252 -5.47 21.10 -21.43
C PHE A 252 -5.80 22.16 -22.46
N THR A 253 -7.09 22.36 -22.70
CA THR A 253 -7.57 23.53 -23.45
C THR A 253 -7.94 24.63 -22.47
N SER A 254 -7.36 25.82 -22.64
CA SER A 254 -7.59 27.00 -21.81
C SER A 254 -7.90 28.22 -22.67
N GLU A 255 -8.30 29.33 -22.05
CA GLU A 255 -8.51 30.60 -22.76
C GLU A 255 -7.22 31.12 -23.41
N THR A 256 -6.06 30.77 -22.84
CA THR A 256 -4.74 31.13 -23.37
C THR A 256 -4.22 30.18 -24.46
N GLY A 257 -4.95 29.10 -24.76
CA GLY A 257 -4.58 28.10 -25.76
C GLY A 257 -4.45 26.69 -25.20
N VAL A 258 -3.74 25.83 -25.91
CA VAL A 258 -3.55 24.42 -25.56
C VAL A 258 -2.21 24.22 -24.84
N ILE A 259 -2.26 23.65 -23.65
CA ILE A 259 -1.06 23.32 -22.84
C ILE A 259 -0.84 21.83 -22.92
N ASN A 260 0.29 21.40 -23.47
CA ASN A 260 0.66 19.99 -23.58
C ASN A 260 1.58 19.59 -22.41
N THR A 261 1.22 18.53 -21.69
CA THR A 261 1.95 18.04 -20.52
C THR A 261 2.84 16.83 -20.81
N THR A 262 2.74 16.24 -22.01
CA THR A 262 3.33 14.94 -22.37
C THR A 262 4.85 14.87 -22.17
N ASN A 263 5.55 15.92 -22.58
CA ASN A 263 7.02 15.98 -22.61
C ASN A 263 7.60 17.17 -21.82
N THR A 264 6.77 17.77 -20.98
CA THR A 264 7.12 18.99 -20.24
C THR A 264 7.77 18.60 -18.91
N LYS A 265 8.86 19.29 -18.57
CA LYS A 265 9.44 19.23 -17.23
C LYS A 265 8.82 20.32 -16.39
N PHE A 266 8.29 19.95 -15.25
CA PHE A 266 7.61 20.86 -14.34
C PHE A 266 8.42 21.03 -13.06
N ASP A 267 8.37 22.23 -12.49
CA ASP A 267 8.65 22.41 -11.08
C ASP A 267 7.37 22.09 -10.31
N LEU A 268 7.44 21.06 -9.47
CA LEU A 268 6.34 20.57 -8.66
C LEU A 268 6.34 21.29 -7.33
N GLN A 269 5.18 21.79 -6.91
CA GLN A 269 4.93 22.21 -5.53
C GLN A 269 3.70 21.49 -4.96
N VAL A 270 3.75 21.20 -3.66
CA VAL A 270 2.58 20.68 -2.93
C VAL A 270 2.29 21.60 -1.76
N LEU A 271 1.02 22.02 -1.66
CA LEU A 271 0.53 22.85 -0.57
C LEU A 271 -0.46 22.03 0.27
N THR A 272 -0.45 22.23 1.58
CA THR A 272 -1.53 21.78 2.49
C THR A 272 -1.99 22.98 3.29
N ASP A 273 -3.29 23.25 3.29
CA ASP A 273 -3.88 24.41 3.97
C ASP A 273 -3.13 25.72 3.61
N ASP A 274 -2.91 25.93 2.30
CA ASP A 274 -2.20 27.07 1.70
C ASP A 274 -0.70 27.22 2.07
N THR A 275 -0.12 26.24 2.75
CA THR A 275 1.30 26.23 3.09
C THR A 275 2.05 25.28 2.18
N VAL A 276 3.12 25.75 1.54
CA VAL A 276 4.02 24.90 0.75
C VAL A 276 4.73 23.91 1.67
N VAL A 277 4.48 22.62 1.47
CA VAL A 277 5.07 21.52 2.25
C VAL A 277 6.11 20.73 1.45
N TYR A 278 6.21 20.97 0.15
CA TYR A 278 7.19 20.32 -0.73
C TYR A 278 7.40 21.07 -2.03
N SER A 279 8.63 20.96 -2.55
CA SER A 279 8.97 21.40 -3.89
C SER A 279 10.01 20.48 -4.51
N GLU A 280 9.90 20.19 -5.81
CA GLU A 280 10.86 19.40 -6.58
C GLU A 280 10.97 19.98 -7.99
N GLU A 281 12.18 20.31 -8.42
CA GLU A 281 12.42 20.84 -9.76
C GLU A 281 12.54 19.74 -10.81
N GLY A 282 12.14 20.06 -12.05
CA GLY A 282 12.42 19.20 -13.22
C GLY A 282 11.70 17.84 -13.22
N VAL A 283 10.51 17.77 -12.62
CA VAL A 283 9.64 16.60 -12.57
C VAL A 283 9.04 16.30 -13.94
N TYR A 284 8.99 15.00 -14.30
CA TYR A 284 8.39 14.52 -15.54
C TYR A 284 7.21 13.60 -15.24
N LEU A 285 6.05 13.87 -15.85
CA LEU A 285 4.82 13.11 -15.60
C LEU A 285 4.86 11.70 -16.23
N GLY A 286 5.64 11.52 -17.29
CA GLY A 286 5.74 10.25 -18.02
C GLY A 286 6.69 9.20 -17.41
N ASN A 287 7.22 9.43 -16.22
CA ASN A 287 8.11 8.44 -15.59
C ASN A 287 7.30 7.38 -14.84
N ASN A 288 7.13 6.22 -15.48
CA ASN A 288 7.00 4.97 -14.73
C ASN A 288 8.21 4.87 -13.79
N ALA A 289 8.03 4.30 -12.58
CA ALA A 289 9.19 3.91 -11.78
C ALA A 289 10.16 3.20 -12.73
N SER A 290 11.40 3.70 -12.83
CA SER A 290 12.47 2.99 -13.51
C SER A 290 12.31 1.56 -13.07
N SER A 291 11.94 0.67 -14.01
CA SER A 291 11.63 -0.69 -13.63
C SER A 291 12.76 -1.10 -12.72
N LEU A 292 12.44 -1.58 -11.52
CA LEU A 292 13.39 -2.38 -10.79
C LEU A 292 13.70 -3.51 -11.78
N ARG A 293 14.70 -3.29 -12.63
CA ARG A 293 15.57 -4.31 -13.17
C ARG A 293 16.22 -4.85 -11.91
N ILE A 294 15.45 -5.62 -11.15
CA ILE A 294 15.98 -6.70 -10.35
C ILE A 294 16.73 -7.47 -11.41
N ASN A 295 18.03 -7.24 -11.48
CA ASN A 295 18.92 -7.93 -12.41
C ASN A 295 18.68 -9.41 -12.14
N PHE A 296 17.85 -10.05 -12.96
CA PHE A 296 17.60 -11.49 -12.91
C PHE A 296 18.94 -12.25 -13.04
N THR A 297 19.96 -11.59 -13.58
CA THR A 297 21.37 -12.01 -13.56
C THR A 297 21.94 -12.20 -12.16
N ILE A 298 21.65 -11.35 -11.16
CA ILE A 298 22.18 -11.49 -9.79
C ILE A 298 21.53 -12.69 -9.08
N ILE A 299 20.22 -12.89 -9.28
CA ILE A 299 19.49 -14.05 -8.74
C ILE A 299 19.97 -15.35 -9.43
N MET A 300 20.20 -15.35 -10.74
CA MET A 300 20.76 -16.51 -11.46
C MET A 300 22.20 -16.82 -11.06
N THR A 301 23.06 -15.83 -10.78
CA THR A 301 24.43 -16.10 -10.28
C THR A 301 24.45 -16.66 -8.86
N LEU A 302 23.50 -16.27 -8.00
CA LEU A 302 23.34 -16.86 -6.66
C LEU A 302 22.81 -18.30 -6.73
N ILE A 303 21.88 -18.60 -7.65
CA ILE A 303 21.37 -19.96 -7.85
C ILE A 303 22.44 -20.87 -8.47
N MET A 304 23.22 -20.40 -9.44
CA MET A 304 24.32 -21.19 -10.04
C MET A 304 25.47 -21.45 -9.07
N THR A 305 25.82 -20.51 -8.19
CA THR A 305 26.85 -20.74 -7.16
C THR A 305 26.39 -21.70 -6.06
N ILE A 306 25.09 -21.70 -5.73
CA ILE A 306 24.50 -22.66 -4.78
C ILE A 306 24.43 -24.07 -5.40
N LEU A 307 24.08 -24.20 -6.67
CA LEU A 307 24.07 -25.50 -7.36
C LEU A 307 25.49 -26.06 -7.55
N CYS A 308 26.50 -25.21 -7.79
CA CYS A 308 27.89 -25.65 -7.92
C CYS A 308 28.49 -26.13 -6.58
N LYS A 309 28.06 -25.57 -5.44
CA LYS A 309 28.45 -26.07 -4.10
C LYS A 309 27.76 -27.37 -3.70
N ILE A 310 26.54 -27.64 -4.18
CA ILE A 310 25.85 -28.90 -3.91
C ILE A 310 26.44 -30.05 -4.74
N TYR A 311 26.90 -29.79 -5.96
CA TYR A 311 27.53 -30.83 -6.79
C TYR A 311 28.88 -31.31 -6.22
N HIS A 312 29.66 -30.43 -5.59
CA HIS A 312 30.95 -30.80 -5.00
C HIS A 312 30.86 -31.50 -3.62
N PHE A 313 29.69 -31.56 -2.99
CA PHE A 313 29.50 -32.23 -1.70
C PHE A 313 28.99 -33.68 -1.83
N ASN A 314 28.69 -34.14 -3.04
CA ASN A 314 28.25 -35.51 -3.34
C ASN A 314 29.36 -36.39 -3.97
N GLU A 315 30.60 -35.91 -4.02
CA GLU A 315 31.77 -36.67 -4.50
C GLU A 315 32.91 -36.76 -3.47
N ILE A 316 32.61 -36.75 -2.17
CA ILE A 316 33.55 -37.16 -1.11
C ILE A 316 32.86 -38.15 -0.17
#